data_AF-A0A399M5H3-F1
#
_entry.id   AF-A0A399M5H3-F1
#
_cell.length_a   1.000
_cell.length_b   1.000
_cell.length_c   1.000
_cell.angle_alpha   90.00
_cell.angle_beta   90.00
_cell.angle_gamma   90.00
#
_symmetry.space_group_name_H-M   'P 1'
#
loop_
_entity.id
_entity.type
_entity.pdbx_description
1 polymer ?
#
loop_
_entity_poly.entity_id
_entity_poly.type
_entity_poly.pdbx_seq_one_letter_code
_entity_poly.pdbx_strand_id
1 'polypeptide(L)'
;MKNLLLIGIGPGDPRQVTYEAVDALRKASVFFVLDKGRDKDELVHLRKGILQRYRPEGGYRLLQVADPLRDGRADDYLAAVQGWHRQRAALYAPLIEQEIGDGEIGAFLLWGEPTLYDSTLRILDLVRERGVALQLQVIPGISSVQALAARHQIPLNRIGEPITVLPGRRLAGQGRIDNVVVMLDGQGAFAQLDDPALMIYWGAYLGTEDEVLISGPLQVVKARIMAVREQERRRKGWIMDTYLLRRDV
;
A
#
# COMPACT_ATOMS: atom_id res chain seq x y z
N MET A 1 27.45 8.88 2.82
CA MET A 1 26.13 8.89 2.13
C MET A 1 25.59 7.47 2.18
N LYS A 2 24.34 7.27 2.62
CA LYS A 2 23.71 5.94 2.71
C LYS A 2 22.83 5.71 1.48
N ASN A 3 22.95 4.54 0.88
CA ASN A 3 22.17 4.12 -0.28
C ASN A 3 20.92 3.37 0.18
N LEU A 4 19.75 3.77 -0.31
CA LEU A 4 18.47 3.14 0.00
C LEU A 4 17.69 2.80 -1.26
N LEU A 5 17.19 1.57 -1.30
CA LEU A 5 16.27 1.08 -2.33
C LEU A 5 14.85 1.08 -1.77
N LEU A 6 13.91 1.73 -2.45
CA LEU A 6 12.49 1.68 -2.14
C LEU A 6 11.82 0.74 -3.12
N ILE A 7 11.60 -0.50 -2.71
CA ILE A 7 11.27 -1.59 -3.60
C ILE A 7 9.77 -1.86 -3.56
N GLY A 8 9.06 -1.54 -4.64
CA GLY A 8 7.67 -1.97 -4.84
C GLY A 8 7.59 -3.48 -5.00
N ILE A 9 6.86 -4.16 -4.11
CA ILE A 9 6.76 -5.64 -4.10
C ILE A 9 5.42 -6.17 -4.64
N GLY A 10 4.63 -5.31 -5.30
CA GLY A 10 3.32 -5.71 -5.79
C GLY A 10 2.25 -5.75 -4.69
N PRO A 11 0.99 -6.04 -5.04
CA PRO A 11 -0.15 -5.95 -4.11
C PRO A 11 -0.36 -7.21 -3.26
N GLY A 12 0.25 -8.35 -3.63
CA GLY A 12 0.09 -9.60 -2.90
C GLY A 12 0.81 -10.79 -3.54
N ASP A 13 0.59 -11.03 -4.83
CA ASP A 13 1.17 -12.20 -5.53
C ASP A 13 2.69 -12.03 -5.67
N PRO A 14 3.53 -12.94 -5.14
CA PRO A 14 4.97 -12.85 -5.31
C PRO A 14 5.41 -12.77 -6.77
N ARG A 15 4.64 -13.37 -7.71
CA ARG A 15 4.93 -13.33 -9.15
C ARG A 15 4.75 -11.94 -9.78
N GLN A 16 4.11 -11.00 -9.07
CA GLN A 16 3.93 -9.61 -9.50
C GLN A 16 5.10 -8.71 -9.09
N VAL A 17 6.14 -9.26 -8.44
CA VAL A 17 7.42 -8.58 -8.25
C VAL A 17 8.12 -8.45 -9.61
N THR A 18 8.56 -7.24 -9.94
CA THR A 18 9.23 -6.95 -11.22
C THR A 18 10.65 -7.51 -11.24
N TYR A 19 11.20 -7.73 -12.43
CA TYR A 19 12.60 -8.19 -12.55
C TYR A 19 13.58 -7.15 -11.97
N GLU A 20 13.31 -5.85 -12.14
CA GLU A 20 14.09 -4.78 -11.51
C GLU A 20 14.07 -4.85 -9.98
N ALA A 21 12.90 -5.15 -9.39
CA ALA A 21 12.78 -5.38 -7.95
C ALA A 21 13.59 -6.60 -7.51
N VAL A 22 13.59 -7.70 -8.26
CA VAL A 22 14.43 -8.88 -7.95
C VAL A 22 15.92 -8.53 -7.96
N ASP A 23 16.39 -7.78 -8.95
CA ASP A 23 17.78 -7.32 -9.01
C ASP A 23 18.12 -6.38 -7.83
N ALA A 24 17.18 -5.52 -7.42
CA ALA A 24 17.32 -4.66 -6.26
C ALA A 24 17.41 -5.46 -4.94
N LEU A 25 16.57 -6.48 -4.77
CA LEU A 25 16.59 -7.37 -3.59
C LEU A 25 17.94 -8.07 -3.42
N ARG A 26 18.56 -8.49 -4.53
CA ARG A 26 19.89 -9.15 -4.53
C ARG A 26 21.03 -8.21 -4.16
N LYS A 27 20.89 -6.91 -4.44
CA LYS A 27 21.92 -5.88 -4.15
C LYS A 27 21.87 -5.36 -2.72
N ALA A 28 20.70 -5.34 -2.08
CA ALA A 28 20.56 -4.82 -0.72
C ALA A 28 21.32 -5.69 0.29
N SER A 29 21.91 -5.11 1.32
CA SER A 29 22.53 -5.85 2.44
C SER A 29 21.67 -5.78 3.71
N VAL A 30 20.79 -4.78 3.80
CA VAL A 30 19.97 -4.50 4.98
C VAL A 30 18.53 -4.24 4.56
N PHE A 31 17.57 -4.94 5.16
CA PHE A 31 16.14 -4.72 4.93
C PHE A 31 15.48 -4.18 6.18
N PHE A 32 14.80 -3.05 6.03
CA PHE A 32 13.99 -2.44 7.09
C PHE A 32 12.55 -2.91 6.95
N VAL A 33 12.05 -3.60 7.98
CA VAL A 33 10.65 -4.04 8.06
C VAL A 33 10.01 -3.41 9.27
N LEU A 34 8.99 -2.60 9.02
CA LEU A 34 8.24 -1.91 10.05
C LEU A 34 7.14 -2.81 10.56
N ASP A 35 7.18 -3.09 11.85
CA ASP A 35 6.20 -3.88 12.57
C ASP A 35 5.18 -2.96 13.25
N LYS A 36 3.90 -3.13 12.91
CA LYS A 36 2.80 -2.33 13.47
C LYS A 36 2.23 -2.91 14.77
N GLY A 37 2.87 -3.91 15.36
CA GLY A 37 2.44 -4.55 16.61
C GLY A 37 1.46 -5.71 16.42
N ARG A 38 1.11 -6.34 17.56
CA ARG A 38 0.59 -7.70 17.83
C ARG A 38 -0.47 -8.36 16.91
N ASP A 39 -1.02 -7.71 15.89
CA ASP A 39 -2.09 -8.28 15.04
C ASP A 39 -1.76 -8.27 13.53
N LYS A 40 -0.49 -8.06 13.13
CA LYS A 40 -0.10 -7.98 11.69
C LYS A 40 1.11 -8.83 11.30
N ASP A 41 1.30 -9.95 11.98
CA ASP A 41 2.33 -10.94 11.64
C ASP A 41 2.24 -11.37 10.18
N GLU A 42 1.04 -11.51 9.63
CA GLU A 42 0.82 -11.99 8.26
C GLU A 42 1.50 -11.10 7.20
N LEU A 43 1.38 -9.77 7.27
CA LEU A 43 2.01 -8.88 6.28
C LEU A 43 3.54 -8.83 6.42
N VAL A 44 4.06 -9.03 7.63
CA VAL A 44 5.50 -9.20 7.86
C VAL A 44 5.96 -10.54 7.29
N HIS A 45 5.20 -11.61 7.50
CA HIS A 45 5.46 -12.93 6.94
C HIS A 45 5.44 -12.93 5.41
N LEU A 46 4.48 -12.24 4.78
CA LEU A 46 4.45 -12.14 3.33
C LEU A 46 5.69 -11.42 2.78
N ARG A 47 6.15 -10.33 3.42
CA ARG A 47 7.43 -9.68 3.06
C ARG A 47 8.62 -10.61 3.21
N LYS A 48 8.69 -11.37 4.31
CA LYS A 48 9.72 -12.40 4.52
C LYS A 48 9.65 -13.48 3.43
N GLY A 49 8.45 -13.86 3.00
CA GLY A 49 8.22 -14.80 1.90
C GLY A 49 8.72 -14.30 0.55
N ILE A 50 8.59 -13.00 0.26
CA ILE A 50 9.22 -12.39 -0.94
C ILE A 50 10.74 -12.55 -0.90
N LEU A 51 11.37 -12.24 0.23
CA LEU A 51 12.81 -12.40 0.37
C LEU A 51 13.24 -13.87 0.24
N GLN A 52 12.54 -14.79 0.90
CA GLN A 52 12.81 -16.22 0.80
C GLN A 52 12.69 -16.74 -0.64
N ARG A 53 11.74 -16.21 -1.41
CA ARG A 53 11.53 -16.62 -2.81
C ARG A 53 12.60 -16.10 -3.75
N TYR A 54 12.97 -14.83 -3.63
CA TYR A 54 13.81 -14.14 -4.62
C TYR A 54 15.27 -14.00 -4.22
N ARG A 55 15.57 -14.29 -2.95
CA ARG A 55 16.92 -14.30 -2.38
C ARG A 55 17.07 -15.40 -1.30
N PRO A 56 16.82 -16.68 -1.67
CA PRO A 56 16.81 -17.81 -0.73
C PRO A 56 18.14 -18.04 -0.01
N GLU A 57 19.26 -17.64 -0.62
CA GLU A 57 20.61 -17.77 -0.05
C GLU A 57 20.86 -16.86 1.16
N GLY A 58 19.99 -15.87 1.38
CA GLY A 58 20.16 -14.91 2.48
C GLY A 58 21.32 -13.94 2.23
N GLY A 59 22.21 -13.80 3.22
CA GLY A 59 23.32 -12.85 3.19
C GLY A 59 22.89 -11.39 3.39
N TYR A 60 21.73 -11.17 4.02
CA TYR A 60 21.23 -9.86 4.40
C TYR A 60 20.82 -9.81 5.87
N ARG A 61 20.82 -8.62 6.43
CA ARG A 61 20.26 -8.34 7.75
C ARG A 61 18.80 -7.90 7.61
N LEU A 62 17.93 -8.43 8.44
CA LEU A 62 16.53 -8.02 8.52
C LEU A 62 16.29 -7.29 9.83
N LEU A 63 16.01 -6.00 9.74
CA LEU A 63 15.78 -5.14 10.89
C LEU A 63 14.29 -4.91 11.04
N GLN A 64 13.70 -5.62 12.01
CA GLN A 64 12.31 -5.46 12.39
C GLN A 64 12.20 -4.37 13.45
N VAL A 65 11.45 -3.32 13.15
CA VAL A 65 11.39 -2.12 13.98
C VAL A 65 9.95 -1.85 14.36
N ALA A 66 9.70 -1.63 15.65
CA ALA A 66 8.38 -1.21 16.13
C ALA A 66 8.00 0.15 15.55
N ASP A 67 6.90 0.18 14.80
CA ASP A 67 6.36 1.36 14.16
C ASP A 67 5.63 2.24 15.20
N PRO A 68 5.92 3.55 15.27
CA PRO A 68 5.16 4.46 16.11
C PRO A 68 3.66 4.36 15.80
N LEU A 69 2.81 4.46 16.82
CA LEU A 69 1.37 4.45 16.66
C LEU A 69 0.87 5.85 16.30
N ARG A 70 0.12 5.95 15.20
CA ARG A 70 -0.61 7.18 14.86
C ARG A 70 -1.85 7.28 15.74
N ASP A 71 -2.13 8.47 16.26
CA ASP A 71 -3.43 8.75 16.85
C ASP A 71 -4.52 8.71 15.76
N GLY A 72 -5.37 7.69 15.84
CA GLY A 72 -6.48 7.47 14.92
C GLY A 72 -7.69 8.34 15.19
N ARG A 73 -7.76 8.99 16.36
CA ARG A 73 -8.94 9.74 16.86
C ARG A 73 -8.74 11.26 16.81
N ALA A 74 -7.59 11.73 16.35
CA ALA A 74 -7.30 13.15 16.24
C ALA A 74 -8.27 13.86 15.28
N ASP A 75 -8.82 15.00 15.71
CA ASP A 75 -9.73 15.83 14.91
C ASP A 75 -9.03 16.39 13.65
N ASP A 76 -7.77 16.81 13.78
CA ASP A 76 -6.92 17.18 12.66
C ASP A 76 -6.13 15.98 12.13
N TYR A 77 -6.69 15.32 11.12
CA TYR A 77 -6.05 14.22 10.42
C TYR A 77 -4.67 14.58 9.86
N LEU A 78 -4.49 15.79 9.30
CA LEU A 78 -3.23 16.17 8.66
C LEU A 78 -2.14 16.39 9.70
N ALA A 79 -2.44 17.12 10.77
CA ALA A 79 -1.49 17.32 11.87
C ALA A 79 -1.09 16.00 12.53
N ALA A 80 -2.05 15.09 12.75
CA ALA A 80 -1.77 13.77 13.32
C ALA A 80 -0.85 12.93 12.42
N VAL A 81 -1.08 12.93 11.10
CA VAL A 81 -0.21 12.25 10.13
C VAL A 81 1.19 12.87 10.11
N GLN A 82 1.30 14.19 10.10
CA GLN A 82 2.60 14.88 10.13
C GLN A 82 3.38 14.60 11.41
N GLY A 83 2.73 14.63 12.57
CA GLY A 83 3.34 14.28 13.86
C GLY A 83 3.86 12.84 13.87
N TRP A 84 3.06 11.91 13.38
CA TRP A 84 3.44 10.50 13.22
C TRP A 84 4.63 10.32 12.26
N HIS A 85 4.66 11.05 11.14
CA HIS A 85 5.79 11.02 10.21
C HIS A 85 7.08 11.55 10.85
N ARG A 86 7.01 12.62 11.65
CA ARG A 86 8.17 13.13 12.39
C ARG A 86 8.72 12.14 13.41
N GLN A 87 7.84 11.37 14.07
CA GLN A 87 8.24 10.29 14.98
C GLN A 87 8.95 9.15 14.22
N ARG A 88 8.38 8.72 13.09
CA ARG A 88 9.04 7.72 12.23
C ARG A 88 10.39 8.20 11.70
N ALA A 89 10.50 9.46 11.29
CA ALA A 89 11.78 10.02 10.85
C ALA A 89 12.81 10.08 11.99
N ALA A 90 12.40 10.39 13.22
CA ALA A 90 13.28 10.35 14.40
C ALA A 90 13.79 8.93 14.69
N LEU A 91 12.99 7.91 14.38
CA LEU A 91 13.35 6.51 14.51
C LEU A 91 14.27 6.03 13.37
N TYR A 92 13.96 6.40 12.13
CA TYR A 92 14.70 5.93 10.95
C TYR A 92 16.08 6.55 10.84
N ALA A 93 16.24 7.82 11.21
CA ALA A 93 17.51 8.52 11.07
C ALA A 93 18.68 7.78 11.75
N PRO A 94 18.67 7.53 13.08
CA PRO A 94 19.76 6.80 13.73
C PRO A 94 19.88 5.36 13.22
N LEU A 95 18.75 4.70 12.93
CA LEU A 95 18.75 3.32 12.46
C LEU A 95 19.45 3.17 11.10
N ILE A 96 19.12 4.00 10.13
CA ILE A 96 19.75 4.00 8.81
C ILE A 96 21.24 4.33 8.95
N GLU A 97 21.58 5.34 9.75
CA GLU A 97 22.97 5.80 9.95
C GLU A 97 23.86 4.69 10.52
N GLN A 98 23.36 3.97 11.52
CA GLN A 98 24.08 2.94 12.28
C GLN A 98 24.12 1.61 11.54
N GLU A 99 23.05 1.23 10.86
CA GLU A 99 22.89 -0.13 10.36
C GLU A 99 23.40 -0.31 8.94
N ILE A 100 23.42 0.74 8.12
CA ILE A 100 23.98 0.67 6.77
C ILE A 100 25.45 1.04 6.85
N GLY A 101 26.34 0.05 6.80
CA GLY A 101 27.78 0.23 6.76
C GLY A 101 28.29 0.76 5.43
N ASP A 102 29.61 0.95 5.34
CA ASP A 102 30.26 1.43 4.12
C ASP A 102 30.13 0.42 2.98
N GLY A 103 29.69 0.89 1.81
CA GLY A 103 29.45 0.04 0.64
C GLY A 103 28.17 -0.80 0.70
N GLU A 104 27.46 -0.82 1.84
CA GLU A 104 26.19 -1.52 1.96
C GLU A 104 25.02 -0.70 1.41
N ILE A 105 23.97 -1.41 1.02
CA ILE A 105 22.73 -0.82 0.50
C ILE A 105 21.58 -1.26 1.41
N GLY A 106 20.84 -0.29 1.96
CA GLY A 106 19.61 -0.57 2.68
C GLY A 106 18.41 -0.65 1.74
N ALA A 107 17.34 -1.30 2.18
CA ALA A 107 16.11 -1.42 1.40
C ALA A 107 14.85 -1.41 2.26
N PHE A 108 13.80 -0.78 1.73
CA PHE A 108 12.43 -0.88 2.23
C PHE A 108 11.60 -1.70 1.24
N LEU A 109 10.82 -2.65 1.76
CA LEU A 109 9.86 -3.44 0.98
C LEU A 109 8.47 -2.83 1.09
N LEU A 110 8.01 -2.20 0.01
CA LEU A 110 6.80 -1.38 -0.03
C LEU A 110 5.69 -2.07 -0.81
N TRP A 111 4.52 -2.23 -0.18
CA TRP A 111 3.38 -2.85 -0.83
C TRP A 111 2.93 -2.04 -2.04
N GLY A 112 2.63 -2.73 -3.13
CA GLY A 112 2.23 -2.13 -4.37
C GLY A 112 3.38 -1.38 -5.04
N GLU A 113 3.18 -0.07 -5.19
CA GLU A 113 4.08 0.85 -5.87
C GLU A 113 4.46 1.99 -4.89
N PRO A 114 5.76 2.31 -4.71
CA PRO A 114 6.22 3.28 -3.70
C PRO A 114 5.66 4.71 -3.80
N THR A 115 5.21 5.16 -4.98
CA THR A 115 4.72 6.53 -5.20
C THR A 115 3.20 6.69 -4.99
N LEU A 116 2.45 5.59 -4.93
CA LEU A 116 1.00 5.62 -4.79
C LEU A 116 0.53 5.40 -3.35
N TYR A 117 0.12 6.49 -2.69
CA TYR A 117 -0.46 6.48 -1.33
C TYR A 117 0.42 5.86 -0.22
N ASP A 118 1.73 5.78 -0.44
CA ASP A 118 2.71 5.42 0.58
C ASP A 118 3.31 6.68 1.26
N SER A 119 3.90 6.53 2.44
CA SER A 119 4.52 7.65 3.18
C SER A 119 6.04 7.61 3.23
N THR A 120 6.68 6.55 2.76
CA THR A 120 8.10 6.29 2.97
C THR A 120 8.98 7.39 2.38
N LEU A 121 8.70 7.83 1.15
CA LEU A 121 9.44 8.94 0.51
C LEU A 121 9.39 10.22 1.37
N ARG A 122 8.18 10.64 1.79
CA ARG A 122 7.99 11.82 2.63
C ARG A 122 8.67 11.69 3.99
N ILE A 123 8.74 10.48 4.55
CA ILE A 123 9.44 10.25 5.82
C ILE A 123 10.96 10.34 5.60
N LEU A 124 11.48 9.83 4.49
CA LEU A 124 12.92 9.90 4.18
C LEU A 124 13.39 11.32 3.87
N ASP A 125 12.52 12.18 3.37
CA ASP A 125 12.80 13.62 3.28
C ASP A 125 12.99 14.23 4.67
N LEU A 126 12.13 13.90 5.64
CA LEU A 126 12.32 14.30 7.04
C LEU A 126 13.58 13.69 7.68
N VAL A 127 14.04 12.52 7.22
CA VAL A 127 15.30 11.93 7.67
C VAL A 127 16.50 12.73 7.12
N ARG A 128 16.43 13.20 5.86
CA ARG A 128 17.46 14.10 5.30
C ARG A 128 17.51 15.43 6.05
N GLU A 129 16.36 16.00 6.40
CA GLU A 129 16.27 17.21 7.22
C GLU A 129 16.93 17.04 8.60
N ARG A 130 17.07 15.80 9.08
CA ARG A 130 17.78 15.46 10.32
C ARG A 130 19.29 15.25 10.15
N GLY A 131 19.84 15.51 8.97
CA GLY A 131 21.29 15.46 8.69
C GLY A 131 21.80 14.15 8.09
N VAL A 132 20.94 13.16 7.86
CA VAL A 132 21.35 11.89 7.24
C VAL A 132 21.49 12.07 5.73
N ALA A 133 22.71 11.89 5.20
CA ALA A 133 22.96 12.01 3.77
C ALA A 133 22.46 10.76 3.02
N LEU A 134 21.31 10.86 2.35
CA LEU A 134 20.65 9.74 1.65
C LEU A 134 20.67 9.85 0.12
N GLN A 135 21.07 8.78 -0.54
CA GLN A 135 20.80 8.52 -1.96
C GLN A 135 19.68 7.49 -2.07
N LEU A 136 18.60 7.84 -2.78
CA LEU A 136 17.43 6.98 -2.94
C LEU A 136 17.35 6.48 -4.39
N GLN A 137 16.98 5.20 -4.55
CA GLN A 137 16.49 4.66 -5.80
C GLN A 137 15.09 4.08 -5.55
N VAL A 138 14.11 4.52 -6.34
CA VAL A 138 12.74 4.03 -6.26
C VAL A 138 12.54 2.99 -7.35
N ILE A 139 12.19 1.77 -6.95
CA ILE A 139 11.92 0.66 -7.87
C ILE A 139 10.40 0.47 -7.97
N PRO A 140 9.81 0.68 -9.16
CA PRO A 140 8.38 0.59 -9.33
C PRO A 140 7.87 -0.85 -9.13
N GLY A 141 6.64 -0.96 -8.64
CA GLY A 141 5.92 -2.22 -8.48
C GLY A 141 4.52 -2.15 -9.05
N ILE A 142 3.84 -3.29 -9.12
CA ILE A 142 2.43 -3.35 -9.53
C ILE A 142 1.54 -2.80 -8.42
N SER A 143 0.73 -1.79 -8.69
CA SER A 143 -0.22 -1.23 -7.72
C SER A 143 -1.46 -2.11 -7.55
N SER A 144 -2.16 -1.96 -6.42
CA SER A 144 -3.48 -2.59 -6.23
C SER A 144 -4.53 -2.08 -7.22
N VAL A 145 -4.38 -0.86 -7.75
CA VAL A 145 -5.24 -0.29 -8.80
C VAL A 145 -5.11 -1.07 -10.10
N GLN A 146 -3.88 -1.32 -10.54
CA GLN A 146 -3.61 -2.14 -11.72
C GLN A 146 -4.10 -3.57 -11.53
N ALA A 147 -3.86 -4.16 -10.35
CA ALA A 147 -4.32 -5.51 -10.06
C ALA A 147 -5.85 -5.62 -10.04
N LEU A 148 -6.56 -4.65 -9.44
CA LEU A 148 -8.02 -4.63 -9.44
C LEU A 148 -8.56 -4.65 -10.87
N ALA A 149 -8.06 -3.75 -11.72
CA ALA A 149 -8.50 -3.66 -13.12
C ALA A 149 -8.20 -4.95 -13.89
N ALA A 150 -7.00 -5.52 -13.72
CA ALA A 150 -6.62 -6.78 -14.35
C ALA A 150 -7.49 -7.95 -13.91
N ARG A 151 -7.82 -8.05 -12.61
CA ARG A 151 -8.66 -9.11 -12.04
C ARG A 151 -10.11 -9.03 -12.49
N HIS A 152 -10.64 -7.82 -12.64
CA HIS A 152 -11.97 -7.58 -13.20
C HIS A 152 -11.99 -7.54 -14.73
N GLN A 153 -10.84 -7.72 -15.39
CA GLN A 153 -10.69 -7.72 -16.85
C GLN A 153 -11.25 -6.44 -17.50
N ILE A 154 -11.03 -5.29 -16.85
CA ILE A 154 -11.52 -3.99 -17.30
C ILE A 154 -10.36 -3.01 -17.52
N PRO A 155 -10.47 -2.08 -18.48
CA PRO A 155 -9.56 -0.95 -18.54
C PRO A 155 -9.84 0.03 -17.40
N LEU A 156 -8.82 0.71 -16.89
CA LEU A 156 -8.97 1.73 -15.85
C LEU A 156 -9.71 2.99 -16.31
N ASN A 157 -9.70 3.27 -17.62
CA ASN A 157 -10.45 4.35 -18.27
C ASN A 157 -11.17 3.85 -19.52
N ARG A 158 -12.23 4.55 -19.91
CA ARG A 158 -12.75 4.49 -21.29
C ARG A 158 -11.90 5.36 -22.22
N ILE A 159 -12.21 5.33 -23.51
CA ILE A 159 -11.49 6.11 -24.54
C ILE A 159 -11.52 7.59 -24.18
N GLY A 160 -10.34 8.18 -23.97
CA GLY A 160 -10.17 9.60 -23.65
C GLY A 160 -10.67 10.05 -22.27
N GLU A 161 -11.17 9.13 -21.45
CA GLU A 161 -11.73 9.45 -20.14
C GLU A 161 -10.62 9.59 -19.08
N PRO A 162 -10.68 10.60 -18.20
CA PRO A 162 -9.75 10.71 -17.08
C PRO A 162 -9.93 9.57 -16.06
N ILE A 163 -8.89 9.35 -15.27
CA ILE A 163 -8.93 8.46 -14.10
C ILE A 163 -8.66 9.31 -12.86
N THR A 164 -9.60 9.32 -11.94
CA THR A 164 -9.40 9.94 -10.63
C THR A 164 -9.10 8.85 -9.60
N VAL A 165 -8.02 9.02 -8.84
CA VAL A 165 -7.68 8.11 -7.72
C VAL A 165 -7.70 8.89 -6.42
N LEU A 166 -8.58 8.53 -5.49
CA LEU A 166 -8.78 9.28 -4.24
C LEU A 166 -8.86 8.38 -3.00
N PRO A 167 -8.58 8.91 -1.79
CA PRO A 167 -8.82 8.16 -0.57
C PRO A 167 -10.32 8.16 -0.21
N GLY A 168 -10.85 7.09 0.41
CA GLY A 168 -12.28 6.97 0.73
C GLY A 168 -12.90 8.15 1.47
N ARG A 169 -12.15 8.81 2.37
CA ARG A 169 -12.59 10.03 3.09
C ARG A 169 -12.93 11.22 2.17
N ARG A 170 -12.47 11.22 0.92
CA ARG A 170 -12.76 12.27 -0.09
C ARG A 170 -13.94 11.90 -0.99
N LEU A 171 -14.45 10.66 -0.92
CA LEU A 171 -15.51 10.18 -1.81
C LEU A 171 -16.83 10.93 -1.60
N ALA A 172 -17.24 11.14 -0.36
CA ALA A 172 -18.49 11.86 -0.05
C ALA A 172 -18.50 13.33 -0.52
N GLY A 173 -17.31 13.92 -0.72
CA GLY A 173 -17.16 15.27 -1.27
C GLY A 173 -17.06 15.32 -2.79
N GLN A 174 -17.12 14.17 -3.47
CA GLN A 174 -17.22 14.16 -4.93
C GLN A 174 -18.62 14.56 -5.36
N GLY A 175 -18.72 15.32 -6.45
CA GLY A 175 -19.98 15.55 -7.14
C GLY A 175 -20.38 14.32 -7.95
N ARG A 176 -20.71 14.53 -9.21
CA ARG A 176 -20.97 13.41 -10.14
C ARG A 176 -19.73 12.51 -10.25
N ILE A 177 -19.92 11.22 -10.01
CA ILE A 177 -18.90 10.18 -10.20
C ILE A 177 -19.09 9.58 -11.59
N ASP A 178 -18.05 9.65 -12.43
CA ASP A 178 -18.02 9.02 -13.76
C ASP A 178 -17.02 7.85 -13.81
N ASN A 179 -15.77 8.05 -13.36
CA ASN A 179 -14.75 7.00 -13.28
C ASN A 179 -13.73 7.31 -12.17
N VAL A 180 -13.87 6.65 -11.02
CA VAL A 180 -13.08 6.91 -9.81
C VAL A 180 -12.57 5.61 -9.21
N VAL A 181 -11.26 5.51 -8.99
CA VAL A 181 -10.66 4.50 -8.14
C VAL A 181 -10.57 5.04 -6.72
N VAL A 182 -11.03 4.25 -5.75
CA VAL A 182 -10.95 4.60 -4.33
C VAL A 182 -10.00 3.66 -3.60
N MET A 183 -9.09 4.27 -2.85
CA MET A 183 -8.10 3.60 -2.01
C MET A 183 -8.24 4.08 -0.55
N LEU A 184 -7.52 3.43 0.38
CA LEU A 184 -7.44 3.86 1.78
C LEU A 184 -8.81 4.08 2.45
N ASP A 185 -9.82 3.28 2.08
CA ASP A 185 -11.18 3.42 2.58
C ASP A 185 -11.45 2.40 3.69
N GLY A 186 -11.24 2.79 4.95
CA GLY A 186 -11.52 1.92 6.09
C GLY A 186 -13.01 1.66 6.35
N GLN A 187 -13.91 2.48 5.81
CA GLN A 187 -15.34 2.50 6.19
C GLN A 187 -16.28 1.98 5.10
N GLY A 188 -15.81 1.83 3.86
CA GLY A 188 -16.67 1.43 2.74
C GLY A 188 -17.60 2.58 2.34
N ALA A 189 -17.03 3.76 2.09
CA ALA A 189 -17.74 4.99 1.77
C ALA A 189 -18.71 4.85 0.57
N PHE A 190 -18.43 3.94 -0.36
CA PHE A 190 -19.35 3.62 -1.46
C PHE A 190 -20.74 3.19 -1.00
N ALA A 191 -20.89 2.63 0.22
CA ALA A 191 -22.17 2.15 0.72
C ALA A 191 -23.19 3.28 0.94
N GLN A 192 -22.70 4.51 1.12
CA GLN A 192 -23.52 5.72 1.31
C GLN A 192 -23.97 6.36 -0.01
N LEU A 193 -23.57 5.82 -1.16
CA LEU A 193 -23.95 6.34 -2.46
C LEU A 193 -25.28 5.71 -2.93
N ASP A 194 -26.21 6.56 -3.36
CA ASP A 194 -27.55 6.19 -3.84
C ASP A 194 -27.76 6.51 -5.34
N ASP A 195 -26.68 6.38 -6.12
CA ASP A 195 -26.74 6.52 -7.57
C ASP A 195 -27.01 5.17 -8.25
N PRO A 196 -28.14 5.00 -8.97
CA PRO A 196 -28.49 3.74 -9.62
C PRO A 196 -27.67 3.45 -10.88
N ALA A 197 -27.00 4.44 -11.46
CA ALA A 197 -26.19 4.28 -12.67
C ALA A 197 -24.73 3.93 -12.36
N LEU A 198 -24.31 3.83 -11.10
CA LEU A 198 -22.96 3.42 -10.75
C LEU A 198 -22.81 1.89 -10.77
N MET A 199 -21.76 1.45 -11.44
CA MET A 199 -21.16 0.13 -11.31
C MET A 199 -19.99 0.21 -10.33
N ILE A 200 -19.81 -0.84 -9.54
CA ILE A 200 -18.63 -1.01 -8.70
C ILE A 200 -17.87 -2.26 -9.13
N TYR A 201 -16.54 -2.16 -9.13
CA TYR A 201 -15.60 -3.27 -9.25
C TYR A 201 -14.74 -3.25 -8.00
N TRP A 202 -15.07 -4.12 -7.05
CA TRP A 202 -14.43 -4.17 -5.74
C TRP A 202 -13.54 -5.40 -5.63
N GLY A 203 -12.42 -5.25 -4.93
CA GLY A 203 -11.54 -6.36 -4.62
C GLY A 203 -10.85 -6.20 -3.27
N ALA A 204 -10.72 -7.31 -2.54
CA ALA A 204 -9.92 -7.42 -1.33
C ALA A 204 -8.80 -8.45 -1.52
N TYR A 205 -7.68 -8.24 -0.82
CA TYR A 205 -6.53 -9.15 -0.82
C TYR A 205 -6.00 -9.49 -2.22
N LEU A 206 -6.04 -8.51 -3.13
CA LEU A 206 -5.67 -8.68 -4.53
C LEU A 206 -4.29 -9.31 -4.69
N GLY A 207 -4.23 -10.43 -5.41
CA GLY A 207 -3.02 -11.20 -5.66
C GLY A 207 -2.69 -12.28 -4.63
N THR A 208 -3.38 -12.34 -3.48
CA THR A 208 -3.15 -13.42 -2.50
C THR A 208 -4.09 -14.60 -2.73
N GLU A 209 -3.91 -15.68 -1.97
CA GLU A 209 -4.81 -16.84 -1.98
C GLU A 209 -6.22 -16.54 -1.45
N ASP A 210 -6.37 -15.45 -0.70
CA ASP A 210 -7.65 -15.00 -0.13
C ASP A 210 -8.34 -13.95 -0.99
N GLU A 211 -7.91 -13.76 -2.25
CA GLU A 211 -8.48 -12.75 -3.14
C GLU A 211 -10.01 -12.89 -3.24
N VAL A 212 -10.71 -11.78 -3.02
CA VAL A 212 -12.16 -11.71 -3.18
C VAL A 212 -12.50 -10.61 -4.17
N LEU A 213 -13.33 -10.94 -5.17
CA LEU A 213 -13.77 -10.02 -6.21
C LEU A 213 -15.29 -9.96 -6.23
N ILE A 214 -15.84 -8.74 -6.24
CA ILE A 214 -17.29 -8.51 -6.38
C ILE A 214 -17.48 -7.33 -7.32
N SER A 215 -18.31 -7.49 -8.34
CA SER A 215 -18.68 -6.42 -9.26
C SER A 215 -20.17 -6.45 -9.60
N GLY A 216 -20.69 -5.28 -9.98
CA GLY A 216 -22.07 -5.14 -10.45
C GLY A 216 -22.64 -3.75 -10.20
N PRO A 217 -23.93 -3.55 -10.49
CA PRO A 217 -24.62 -2.30 -10.14
C PRO A 217 -24.50 -2.06 -8.64
N LEU A 218 -24.05 -0.87 -8.26
CA LEU A 218 -23.70 -0.51 -6.89
C LEU A 218 -24.87 -0.79 -5.93
N GLN A 219 -26.09 -0.41 -6.32
CA GLN A 219 -27.28 -0.60 -5.50
C GLN A 219 -27.61 -2.07 -5.24
N VAL A 220 -27.20 -2.97 -6.13
CA VAL A 220 -27.44 -4.40 -6.01
C VAL A 220 -26.39 -5.06 -5.11
N VAL A 221 -25.11 -4.64 -5.24
CA VAL A 221 -24.01 -5.36 -4.60
C VAL A 221 -23.44 -4.69 -3.34
N LYS A 222 -23.75 -3.41 -3.06
CA LYS A 222 -23.14 -2.68 -1.93
C LYS A 222 -23.33 -3.36 -0.58
N ALA A 223 -24.52 -3.90 -0.30
CA ALA A 223 -24.80 -4.62 0.95
C ALA A 223 -23.99 -5.92 1.06
N ARG A 224 -23.86 -6.68 -0.05
CA ARG A 224 -23.04 -7.89 -0.10
C ARG A 224 -21.56 -7.58 0.14
N ILE A 225 -21.04 -6.53 -0.50
CA ILE A 225 -19.64 -6.12 -0.30
C ILE A 225 -19.41 -5.78 1.17
N MET A 226 -20.29 -5.00 1.81
CA MET A 226 -20.15 -4.66 3.23
C MET A 226 -20.17 -5.89 4.14
N ALA A 227 -21.03 -6.87 3.86
CA ALA A 227 -21.09 -8.12 4.63
C ALA A 227 -19.79 -8.94 4.49
N VAL A 228 -19.30 -9.13 3.26
CA VAL A 228 -18.03 -9.83 2.99
C VAL A 228 -16.86 -9.10 3.66
N ARG A 229 -16.84 -7.77 3.57
CA ARG A 229 -15.78 -6.95 4.15
C ARG A 229 -15.69 -7.11 5.67
N GLU A 230 -16.84 -7.15 6.35
CA GLU A 230 -16.90 -7.38 7.79
C GLU A 230 -16.52 -8.83 8.16
N GLN A 231 -17.00 -9.82 7.39
CA GLN A 231 -16.63 -11.22 7.58
C GLN A 231 -15.11 -11.42 7.48
N GLU A 232 -14.50 -10.90 6.42
CA GLU A 232 -13.07 -11.04 6.17
C GLU A 232 -12.23 -10.30 7.21
N ARG A 233 -12.67 -9.11 7.62
CA ARG A 233 -12.03 -8.37 8.72
C ARG A 233 -12.07 -9.17 10.03
N ARG A 234 -13.18 -9.83 10.35
CA ARG A 234 -13.27 -10.70 11.54
C ARG A 234 -12.39 -11.93 11.43
N ARG A 235 -12.31 -12.53 10.24
CA ARG A 235 -11.50 -13.73 9.98
C ARG A 235 -10.00 -13.45 10.12
N LYS A 236 -9.52 -12.33 9.58
CA LYS A 236 -8.09 -12.02 9.50
C LYS A 236 -7.59 -10.97 10.50
N GLY A 237 -8.48 -10.23 11.15
CA GLY A 237 -8.14 -9.07 11.98
C GLY A 237 -7.78 -7.81 11.18
N TRP A 238 -7.69 -7.90 9.85
CA TRP A 238 -7.42 -6.79 8.95
C TRP A 238 -8.16 -6.99 7.63
N ILE A 239 -8.29 -5.92 6.85
CA ILE A 239 -8.74 -5.98 5.45
C ILE A 239 -8.06 -4.88 4.66
N MET A 240 -7.60 -5.22 3.46
CA MET A 240 -7.15 -4.23 2.47
C MET A 240 -7.96 -4.44 1.20
N ASP A 241 -8.77 -3.46 0.88
CA ASP A 241 -9.62 -3.42 -0.30
C ASP A 241 -9.45 -2.12 -1.08
N THR A 242 -9.79 -2.20 -2.36
CA THR A 242 -9.87 -1.05 -3.27
C THR A 242 -10.99 -1.32 -4.27
N TYR A 243 -11.52 -0.26 -4.87
CA TYR A 243 -12.61 -0.39 -5.82
C TYR A 243 -12.59 0.71 -6.86
N LEU A 244 -13.14 0.40 -8.02
CA LEU A 244 -13.44 1.37 -9.07
C LEU A 244 -14.96 1.55 -9.12
N LEU A 245 -15.40 2.80 -8.99
CA LEU A 245 -16.75 3.24 -9.29
C LEU A 245 -16.77 3.80 -10.70
N ARG A 246 -17.64 3.27 -11.55
CA ARG A 246 -17.82 3.75 -12.91
C ARG A 246 -19.29 3.88 -13.24
N ARG A 247 -19.70 5.03 -13.76
CA ARG A 247 -21.06 5.23 -14.25
C ARG A 247 -21.27 4.46 -15.54
N ASP A 248 -22.36 3.69 -15.63
CA ASP A 248 -22.78 3.07 -16.88
C ASP A 248 -23.25 4.14 -17.88
N VAL A 249 -22.86 4.01 -19.15
CA VAL A 249 -23.15 5.02 -20.19
C VAL A 249 -24.48 4.74 -20.86
#